data_AF-A0AAV6TTY5-F1
#
_entry.id   AF-A0AAV6TTY5-F1
#
_cell.length_a   1.000
_cell.length_b   1.000
_cell.length_c   1.000
_cell.angle_alpha   90.00
_cell.angle_beta   90.00
_cell.angle_gamma   90.00
#
_symmetry.space_group_name_H-M   'P 1'
#
loop_
_entity.id
_entity.type
_entity.pdbx_description
1 polymer ?
#
loop_
_entity_poly.entity_id
_entity_poly.type
_entity_poly.pdbx_seq_one_letter_code
_entity_poly.pdbx_strand_id
1 'polypeptide(L)'
;MSIKHHIQIDGVKMRGYVDIGTDMEEDDDVQIASNALIFMVVCLHSNWKIPVAYFLINGLSGDERANLVEECLKRLHESNIEVPSVTFDGLSCHFTMASCLGAKLDLPDPQPWFKHPSDPQKRVFVILDICHMLKLMRNNWASLKV
;
A
#
# COMPACT_ATOMS: atom_id res chain seq x y z
N MET A 1 1.70 -9.02 1.73
CA MET A 1 1.91 -10.47 1.52
C MET A 1 2.55 -11.06 2.78
N SER A 2 2.14 -12.22 3.29
CA SER A 2 2.84 -12.86 4.43
C SER A 2 4.14 -13.52 3.94
N ILE A 3 5.19 -13.38 4.73
CA ILE A 3 6.50 -14.01 4.48
C ILE A 3 6.86 -14.91 5.66
N LYS A 4 7.70 -15.91 5.41
CA LYS A 4 8.20 -16.77 6.48
C LYS A 4 9.13 -15.95 7.37
N HIS A 5 8.90 -16.02 8.69
CA HIS A 5 9.87 -15.54 9.67
C HIS A 5 11.17 -16.33 9.52
N HIS A 6 12.18 -15.70 8.91
CA HIS A 6 13.46 -16.32 8.65
C HIS A 6 14.54 -15.26 8.62
N ILE A 7 15.57 -15.46 9.44
CA ILE A 7 16.76 -14.64 9.45
C ILE A 7 17.87 -15.40 8.72
N GLN A 8 18.50 -14.75 7.76
CA GLN A 8 19.60 -15.30 6.99
C GLN A 8 20.73 -14.29 6.88
N ILE A 9 21.97 -14.77 7.00
CA ILE A 9 23.17 -13.98 6.72
C ILE A 9 23.56 -14.21 5.27
N ASP A 10 23.57 -13.15 4.47
CA ASP A 10 23.88 -13.20 3.03
C ASP A 10 25.37 -12.88 2.76
N GLY A 11 26.24 -13.31 3.67
CA GLY A 11 27.68 -13.03 3.65
C GLY A 11 28.11 -11.61 4.04
N VAL A 12 27.24 -10.61 3.88
CA VAL A 12 27.54 -9.19 4.18
C VAL A 12 26.66 -8.62 5.30
N LYS A 13 25.35 -8.92 5.30
CA LYS A 13 24.39 -8.38 6.27
C LYS A 13 23.41 -9.47 6.71
N MET A 14 22.87 -9.32 7.91
CA MET A 14 21.70 -10.09 8.34
C MET A 14 20.44 -9.56 7.63
N ARG A 15 19.66 -10.47 7.05
CA ARG A 15 18.37 -10.18 6.39
C ARG A 15 17.24 -10.91 7.12
N GLY A 16 16.02 -10.41 6.99
CA GLY A 16 14.81 -11.00 7.61
C GLY A 16 14.11 -10.10 8.63
N TYR A 17 14.70 -8.95 8.92
CA TYR A 17 14.15 -7.91 9.77
C TYR A 17 13.27 -6.92 8.99
N VAL A 18 12.53 -6.10 9.72
CA VAL A 18 11.81 -4.95 9.16
C VAL A 18 12.80 -4.03 8.45
N ASP A 19 12.45 -3.63 7.23
CA ASP A 19 13.23 -2.77 6.35
C ASP A 19 12.24 -1.89 5.57
N ILE A 20 12.17 -0.62 5.99
CA ILE A 20 11.32 0.41 5.37
C ILE A 20 12.16 1.43 4.57
N GLY A 21 13.43 1.13 4.29
CA GLY A 21 14.32 2.01 3.52
C GLY A 21 14.85 3.22 4.30
N THR A 22 14.72 3.22 5.62
CA THR A 22 15.43 4.15 6.50
C THR A 22 16.76 3.52 6.90
N ASP A 23 17.86 4.26 6.80
CA ASP A 23 19.18 3.86 7.30
C ASP A 23 19.20 3.87 8.84
N MET A 24 18.26 3.15 9.47
CA MET A 24 18.30 2.95 10.92
C MET A 24 19.47 2.02 11.20
N GLU A 25 20.46 2.56 11.90
CA GLU A 25 21.54 1.80 12.50
C GLU A 25 20.95 0.70 13.37
N GLU A 26 21.64 -0.43 13.42
CA GLU A 26 21.26 -1.67 14.09
C GLU A 26 20.98 -1.43 15.58
N ASP A 27 19.77 -0.98 15.90
CA ASP A 27 19.26 -0.87 17.27
C ASP A 27 18.92 -2.29 17.75
N ASP A 28 19.14 -2.61 19.02
CA ASP A 28 18.98 -3.97 19.56
C ASP A 28 17.51 -4.49 19.54
N ASP A 29 16.56 -3.68 19.05
CA ASP A 29 15.11 -3.96 19.02
C ASP A 29 14.52 -4.10 17.59
N VAL A 30 15.32 -4.53 16.61
CA VAL A 30 14.81 -4.72 15.24
C VAL A 30 13.83 -5.90 15.16
N GLN A 31 12.57 -5.61 14.84
CA GLN A 31 11.54 -6.63 14.71
C GLN A 31 11.77 -7.52 13.47
N ILE A 32 11.42 -8.81 13.58
CA ILE A 32 11.41 -9.73 12.45
C ILE A 32 10.24 -9.39 11.54
N ALA A 33 10.49 -9.27 10.24
CA ALA A 33 9.43 -8.98 9.28
C ALA A 33 8.47 -10.18 9.17
N SER A 34 7.16 -9.88 9.18
CA SER A 34 6.08 -10.86 9.01
C SER A 34 5.38 -10.74 7.66
N ASN A 35 5.52 -9.56 7.02
CA ASN A 35 4.92 -9.27 5.73
C ASN A 35 5.88 -8.53 4.80
N ALA A 36 5.67 -8.70 3.50
CA ALA A 36 6.20 -7.83 2.45
C ALA A 36 5.06 -6.94 1.90
N LEU A 37 5.25 -5.64 1.93
CA LEU A 37 4.44 -4.65 1.22
C LEU A 37 5.09 -4.37 -0.12
N ILE A 38 4.33 -4.41 -1.21
CA ILE A 38 4.85 -4.23 -2.58
C ILE A 38 3.97 -3.21 -3.28
N PHE A 39 4.58 -2.20 -3.88
CA PHE A 39 3.91 -1.29 -4.82
C PHE A 39 4.24 -1.71 -6.24
N MET A 40 3.19 -1.87 -7.04
CA MET A 40 3.27 -2.28 -8.43
C MET A 40 2.60 -1.24 -9.31
N VAL A 41 3.32 -0.77 -10.33
CA VAL A 41 2.74 0.06 -11.38
C VAL A 41 2.19 -0.87 -12.45
N VAL A 42 0.93 -0.66 -12.82
CA VAL A 42 0.23 -1.39 -13.87
C VAL A 42 -0.14 -0.40 -14.96
N CYS A 43 0.28 -0.66 -16.21
CA CYS A 43 -0.03 0.24 -17.30
C CYS A 43 -1.50 0.08 -17.75
N LEU A 44 -2.16 1.22 -17.99
CA LEU A 44 -3.53 1.24 -18.50
C LEU A 44 -3.61 1.09 -20.02
N HIS A 45 -2.61 1.60 -20.75
CA HIS A 45 -2.59 1.63 -22.21
C HIS A 45 -1.83 0.47 -22.86
N SER A 46 -1.17 -0.37 -22.07
CA SER A 46 -0.39 -1.49 -22.58
C SER A 46 -0.29 -2.60 -21.54
N ASN A 47 0.09 -3.81 -21.96
CA ASN A 47 0.09 -4.99 -21.10
C ASN A 47 1.44 -5.18 -20.40
N TRP A 48 1.74 -4.32 -19.42
CA TRP A 48 2.87 -4.53 -18.53
C TRP A 48 2.57 -4.07 -17.10
N LYS A 49 3.30 -4.67 -16.18
CA LYS A 49 3.29 -4.34 -14.76
C LYS A 49 4.69 -4.55 -14.19
N ILE A 50 5.12 -3.65 -13.31
CA ILE A 50 6.45 -3.71 -12.68
C ILE A 50 6.34 -3.36 -11.20
N PRO A 51 6.95 -4.15 -10.29
CA PRO A 51 7.12 -3.71 -8.91
C PRO A 51 8.10 -2.53 -8.88
N VAL A 52 7.71 -1.44 -8.23
CA VAL A 52 8.51 -0.20 -8.15
C VAL A 52 9.07 0.04 -6.75
N ALA A 53 8.46 -0.55 -5.73
CA ALA A 53 8.95 -0.50 -4.35
C ALA A 53 8.52 -1.75 -3.59
N TYR A 54 9.33 -2.15 -2.61
CA TYR A 54 8.97 -3.17 -1.64
C TYR A 54 9.51 -2.78 -0.26
N PHE A 55 8.80 -3.19 0.79
CA PHE A 55 9.16 -2.95 2.17
C PHE A 55 8.92 -4.22 2.99
N LEU A 56 9.87 -4.57 3.85
CA LEU A 56 9.72 -5.67 4.81
C LEU A 56 9.15 -5.07 6.09
N ILE A 57 7.98 -5.53 6.51
CA ILE A 57 7.22 -4.89 7.59
C ILE A 57 6.73 -5.93 8.61
N ASN A 58 6.49 -5.48 9.83
CA ASN A 58 5.81 -6.25 10.86
C ASN A 58 4.51 -5.57 11.26
N GLY A 59 3.62 -5.41 10.28
CA GLY A 59 2.52 -4.47 10.36
C GLY A 59 2.96 -3.04 10.03
N LEU A 60 1.98 -2.19 9.77
CA LEU A 60 2.10 -0.74 9.64
C LEU A 60 0.76 -0.15 10.07
N SER A 61 0.74 1.12 10.46
CA SER A 61 -0.47 1.92 10.62
C SER A 61 -1.02 2.39 9.26
N GLY A 62 -2.21 3.01 9.27
CA GLY A 62 -2.79 3.57 8.04
C GLY A 62 -2.01 4.79 7.54
N ASP A 63 -1.57 5.64 8.47
CA ASP A 63 -0.74 6.82 8.23
C ASP A 63 0.67 6.46 7.72
N GLU A 64 1.34 5.45 8.29
CA GLU A 64 2.62 4.98 7.78
C GLU A 64 2.51 4.49 6.33
N ARG A 65 1.44 3.73 6.00
CA ARG A 65 1.18 3.32 4.62
C ARG A 65 0.91 4.50 3.70
N ALA A 66 0.18 5.51 4.18
CA ALA A 66 -0.10 6.71 3.40
C ALA A 66 1.20 7.43 3.03
N ASN A 67 2.13 7.57 3.97
CA ASN A 67 3.46 8.16 3.73
C ASN A 67 4.24 7.40 2.64
N LEU A 68 4.22 6.06 2.69
CA LEU A 68 4.88 5.22 1.67
C LEU A 68 4.21 5.38 0.28
N VAL A 69 2.88 5.48 0.22
CA VAL A 69 2.16 5.74 -1.03
C VAL A 69 2.47 7.13 -1.58
N GLU A 70 2.51 8.16 -0.73
CA GLU A 70 2.87 9.51 -1.15
C GLU A 70 4.28 9.58 -1.73
N GLU A 71 5.26 8.95 -1.05
CA GLU A 71 6.64 8.89 -1.53
C GLU A 71 6.72 8.15 -2.87
N CYS A 72 6.02 7.02 -3.00
CA CYS A 72 5.94 6.29 -4.27
C CYS A 72 5.39 7.17 -5.41
N LEU A 73 4.31 7.90 -5.15
CA LEU A 73 3.71 8.83 -6.13
C LEU A 73 4.66 9.97 -6.50
N LYS A 74 5.39 10.54 -5.53
CA LYS A 74 6.40 11.58 -5.78
C LYS A 74 7.51 11.08 -6.71
N ARG A 75 8.07 9.91 -6.43
CA ARG A 75 9.14 9.30 -7.25
C ARG A 75 8.68 8.94 -8.66
N LEU A 76 7.45 8.45 -8.80
CA LEU A 76 6.87 8.16 -10.12
C LEU A 76 6.65 9.45 -10.92
N HIS A 77 6.20 10.52 -10.27
CA HIS A 77 6.05 11.82 -10.89
C HIS A 77 7.38 12.43 -11.35
N GLU A 78 8.44 12.33 -10.54
CA GLU A 78 9.81 12.71 -10.94
C GLU A 78 10.30 11.97 -12.20
N SER A 79 9.82 10.74 -12.39
CA SER A 79 10.12 9.90 -13.55
C SER A 79 9.19 10.16 -14.75
N ASN A 80 8.35 11.21 -14.69
CA ASN A 80 7.31 11.53 -15.68
C ASN A 80 6.26 10.41 -15.89
N ILE A 81 6.01 9.59 -14.86
CA ILE A 81 4.97 8.57 -14.88
C ILE A 81 3.71 9.16 -14.25
N GLU A 82 2.61 9.17 -14.99
CA GLU A 82 1.31 9.62 -14.48
C GLU A 82 0.55 8.46 -13.85
N VAL A 83 0.16 8.62 -12.58
CA VAL A 83 -0.62 7.64 -11.83
C VAL A 83 -2.02 8.20 -11.56
N PRO A 84 -3.04 7.83 -12.37
CA PRO A 84 -4.38 8.36 -12.20
C PRO A 84 -5.15 7.70 -11.05
N SER A 85 -4.72 6.52 -10.59
CA SER A 85 -5.43 5.78 -9.55
C SER A 85 -4.53 4.86 -8.74
N VAL A 86 -4.90 4.63 -7.48
CA VAL A 86 -4.33 3.60 -6.60
C VAL A 86 -5.40 2.53 -6.37
N THR A 87 -4.99 1.26 -6.43
CA THR A 87 -5.87 0.11 -6.18
C THR A 87 -5.39 -0.70 -4.98
N PHE A 88 -6.30 -1.07 -4.07
CA PHE A 88 -5.98 -1.91 -2.91
C PHE A 88 -7.17 -2.80 -2.49
N ASP A 89 -6.92 -3.78 -1.62
CA ASP A 89 -7.95 -4.70 -1.11
C ASP A 89 -8.68 -4.17 0.13
N GLY A 90 -9.76 -4.84 0.53
CA GLY A 90 -10.68 -4.38 1.57
C GLY A 90 -10.22 -4.47 3.02
N LEU A 91 -8.94 -4.32 3.32
CA LEU A 91 -8.45 -4.32 4.69
C LEU A 91 -8.68 -2.96 5.37
N SER A 92 -9.09 -2.95 6.64
CA SER A 92 -9.41 -1.72 7.38
C SER A 92 -8.29 -0.69 7.37
N CYS A 93 -7.03 -1.12 7.47
CA CYS A 93 -5.88 -0.22 7.43
C CYS A 93 -5.68 0.46 6.06
N HIS A 94 -6.14 -0.13 4.95
CA HIS A 94 -6.10 0.51 3.65
C HIS A 94 -7.19 1.58 3.50
N PHE A 95 -8.33 1.41 4.15
CA PHE A 95 -9.33 2.48 4.26
C PHE A 95 -8.78 3.65 5.08
N THR A 96 -8.13 3.39 6.22
CA THR A 96 -7.45 4.44 7.00
C THR A 96 -6.37 5.13 6.18
N MET A 97 -5.55 4.38 5.43
CA MET A 97 -4.56 4.94 4.50
C MET A 97 -5.21 5.88 3.48
N ALA A 98 -6.31 5.48 2.83
CA ALA A 98 -7.02 6.33 1.89
C ALA A 98 -7.56 7.61 2.55
N SER A 99 -8.09 7.52 3.77
CA SER A 99 -8.51 8.69 4.55
C SER A 99 -7.34 9.61 4.91
N CYS A 100 -6.19 9.06 5.31
CA CYS A 100 -4.96 9.82 5.57
C CYS A 100 -4.45 10.56 4.33
N LEU A 101 -4.57 9.96 3.14
CA LEU A 101 -4.26 10.61 1.86
C LEU A 101 -5.26 11.71 1.48
N GLY A 102 -6.41 11.80 2.17
CA GLY A 102 -7.45 12.79 1.94
C GLY A 102 -8.63 12.31 1.08
N ALA A 103 -8.74 11.01 0.80
CA ALA A 103 -9.91 10.43 0.15
C ALA A 103 -10.99 10.09 1.18
N LYS A 104 -12.24 10.44 0.87
CA LYS A 104 -13.41 10.12 1.69
C LYS A 104 -14.23 9.04 0.98
N LEU A 105 -14.26 7.84 1.54
CA LEU A 105 -15.03 6.73 0.98
C LEU A 105 -16.42 6.60 1.63
N ASP A 106 -16.69 7.38 2.68
CA ASP A 106 -17.95 7.34 3.42
C ASP A 106 -19.09 8.05 2.69
N LEU A 107 -20.29 7.46 2.80
CA LEU A 107 -21.56 8.02 2.34
C LEU A 107 -22.07 9.10 3.31
N PRO A 108 -22.93 10.04 2.87
CA PRO A 108 -23.63 10.10 1.57
C PRO A 108 -22.86 10.78 0.45
N ASP A 109 -21.80 11.53 0.77
CA ASP A 109 -21.02 12.31 -0.19
C ASP A 109 -19.58 11.80 -0.23
N PRO A 110 -19.30 10.76 -1.05
CA PRO A 110 -17.98 10.18 -1.18
C PRO A 110 -17.11 11.04 -2.10
N GLN A 111 -15.87 11.22 -1.68
CA GLN A 111 -14.78 11.79 -2.46
C GLN A 111 -13.70 10.71 -2.64
N PRO A 112 -13.88 9.76 -3.58
CA PRO A 112 -12.97 8.62 -3.77
C PRO A 112 -11.70 9.02 -4.53
N TRP A 113 -11.12 10.16 -4.19
CA TRP A 113 -9.92 10.70 -4.78
C TRP A 113 -9.24 11.66 -3.81
N PHE A 114 -7.93 11.82 -3.98
CA PHE A 114 -7.13 12.81 -3.29
C PHE A 114 -6.28 13.59 -4.29
N LYS A 115 -5.70 14.72 -3.86
CA LYS A 115 -4.81 15.52 -4.71
C LYS A 115 -3.46 14.83 -4.84
N HIS A 116 -2.87 14.86 -6.03
CA HIS A 116 -1.55 14.27 -6.23
C HIS A 116 -0.50 15.03 -5.38
N PRO A 117 0.39 14.34 -4.64
CA PRO A 117 1.30 14.99 -3.69
C PRO A 117 2.29 15.97 -4.33
N SER A 118 2.68 15.71 -5.59
CA SER A 118 3.56 16.62 -6.36
C SER A 118 2.83 17.62 -7.26
N ASP A 119 1.52 17.43 -7.50
CA ASP A 119 0.75 18.29 -8.42
C ASP A 119 -0.70 18.45 -7.90
N PRO A 120 -0.99 19.55 -7.17
CA PRO A 120 -2.31 19.77 -6.58
C PRO A 120 -3.47 19.90 -7.57
N GLN A 121 -3.19 20.08 -8.88
CA GLN A 121 -4.22 20.15 -9.91
C GLN A 121 -4.66 18.75 -10.37
N LYS A 122 -3.79 17.74 -10.22
CA LYS A 122 -4.08 16.36 -10.57
C LYS A 122 -4.75 15.64 -9.40
N ARG A 123 -5.62 14.69 -9.75
CA ARG A 123 -6.34 13.84 -8.78
C ARG A 123 -5.90 12.41 -8.97
N VAL A 124 -5.74 11.71 -7.85
CA VAL A 124 -5.50 10.27 -7.81
C VAL A 124 -6.75 9.60 -7.26
N PHE A 125 -7.38 8.76 -8.07
CA PHE A 125 -8.59 8.04 -7.69
C PHE A 125 -8.28 6.80 -6.86
N VAL A 126 -9.13 6.52 -5.88
CA VAL A 126 -9.04 5.31 -5.06
C VAL A 126 -9.98 4.26 -5.63
N ILE A 127 -9.43 3.11 -6.01
CA ILE A 127 -10.17 1.98 -6.55
C ILE A 127 -10.03 0.80 -5.58
N LEU A 128 -11.15 0.17 -5.23
CA LEU A 128 -11.14 -1.06 -4.44
C LEU A 128 -11.04 -2.27 -5.36
N ASP A 129 -10.26 -3.28 -4.99
CA ASP A 129 -10.19 -4.54 -5.71
C ASP A 129 -11.59 -5.21 -5.70
N ILE A 130 -12.21 -5.24 -6.87
CA ILE A 130 -13.57 -5.74 -7.09
C ILE A 130 -13.69 -7.20 -6.65
N CYS A 131 -12.69 -8.04 -6.95
CA CYS A 131 -12.70 -9.45 -6.56
C CYS A 131 -12.68 -9.59 -5.04
N HIS A 132 -11.90 -8.76 -4.35
CA HIS A 132 -11.89 -8.73 -2.88
C HIS A 132 -13.21 -8.18 -2.31
N MET A 133 -13.79 -7.14 -2.90
CA MET A 133 -15.08 -6.59 -2.49
C MET A 133 -16.21 -7.62 -2.63
N LEU A 134 -16.28 -8.34 -3.75
CA LEU A 134 -17.27 -9.39 -3.97
C LEU A 134 -17.12 -10.54 -2.97
N LYS A 135 -15.88 -10.95 -2.66
CA LYS A 135 -15.61 -11.93 -1.59
C LYS A 135 -16.11 -11.45 -0.23
N LEU A 136 -15.89 -10.17 0.11
CA LEU A 136 -16.38 -9.59 1.36
C LEU A 136 -17.91 -9.55 1.41
N MET A 137 -18.58 -9.12 0.33
CA MET A 137 -20.04 -9.14 0.24
C MET A 137 -20.60 -10.55 0.47
N ARG A 138 -20.04 -11.56 -0.21
CA ARG A 138 -20.44 -12.96 -0.03
C ARG A 138 -20.25 -13.44 1.41
N ASN A 139 -19.12 -13.13 2.05
CA ASN A 139 -18.84 -13.55 3.42
C ASN A 139 -19.79 -12.89 4.42
N ASN A 140 -20.08 -11.58 4.24
CA ASN A 140 -21.07 -10.88 5.05
C ASN A 140 -22.46 -11.50 4.87
N TRP A 141 -22.87 -11.79 3.63
CA TRP A 141 -24.15 -12.44 3.35
C TRP A 141 -24.27 -13.80 4.04
N ALA A 142 -23.24 -14.63 3.99
CA ALA A 142 -23.22 -15.94 4.66
C ALA A 142 -23.27 -15.83 6.20
N SER A 143 -22.81 -14.72 6.78
CA SER A 143 -22.84 -14.47 8.22
C SER A 143 -24.20 -13.96 8.72
N LEU A 144 -25.07 -13.50 7.81
CA LEU A 144 -26.44 -13.14 8.16
C LEU A 144 -27.16 -14.41 8.61
N LYS A 145 -27.45 -14.50 9.91
CA LYS A 145 -28.40 -15.48 10.43
C LYS A 145 -29.79 -14.99 10.04
N VAL A 146 -30.29 -15.51 8.91
CA VAL A 146 -31.69 -15.36 8.48
C VAL A 146 -32.54 -16.42 9.18
#